data_AF-A0A1I0Q8G5-F1
#
_entry.id   AF-A0A1I0Q8G5-F1
#
_cell.length_a   1.000
_cell.length_b   1.000
_cell.length_c   1.000
_cell.angle_alpha   90.00
_cell.angle_beta   90.00
_cell.angle_gamma   90.00
#
_symmetry.space_group_name_H-M   'P 1'
#
loop_
_entity.id
_entity.type
_entity.pdbx_description
1 polymer ?
#
loop_
_entity_poly.entity_id
_entity_poly.type
_entity_poly.pdbx_seq_one_letter_code
_entity_poly.pdbx_strand_id
1 'polypeptide(L)'
;MVFCLLIRTLELRSKVPSFGKHQINLVFRSLIRTFAFNMMDWQRLISNKRLGQEHRHPERHDDRTEFKRDYDRLIFSAPFRRLQNKTQVFPLPGSIFVHNRLTHSLEVASVGMSLGNDVALQLSKRHPELRDTLFQEIGQIVATACLAHDMGNPPFGHSGEKAIQAFFTEGAGSDLQREVSPTFWNDAIHFEGNANAFRLLTHQFKGRRPGGFVMTYSTLASIVKYPFSSSVAGKKGKFGFFDTEKEEYRKIADELGIICLSEIGAPLRYARHPLVYLVEAADDICYEIMDIEDAHKLKILSFDETMDLLLAFFDEDDRQKILRRIDDEHVTDPNEKVVYLRACVIGKLENECVKVFVELEDEILNGTFIGSLIDHIGSLQKEAYKRCSKVSLKRIYKSKPVLDVELSGYQIMQTLMQQFIGAAVHPERFYSQHLISRVSNQYDIESQKLETRLMAVIDYISGMTDVYALDVYQKINGISLPIV
;
A
#
# COMPACT_ATOMS: atom_id res chain seq x y z
N MET A 1 6.50 -7.96 31.24
CA MET A 1 7.23 -8.95 32.07
C MET A 1 8.75 -8.71 32.08
N VAL A 2 9.39 -8.44 30.93
CA VAL A 2 10.85 -8.25 30.83
C VAL A 2 11.34 -6.88 31.34
N PHE A 3 10.56 -5.81 31.17
CA PHE A 3 10.86 -4.50 31.77
C PHE A 3 10.89 -4.57 33.31
N CYS A 4 9.97 -5.33 33.91
CA CYS A 4 9.99 -5.63 35.34
C CYS A 4 11.22 -6.45 35.77
N LEU A 5 11.74 -7.32 34.90
CA LEU A 5 13.00 -8.04 35.12
C LEU A 5 14.22 -7.10 35.04
N LEU A 6 14.25 -6.16 34.10
CA LEU A 6 15.31 -5.15 33.97
C LEU A 6 15.37 -4.24 35.21
N ILE A 7 14.21 -3.74 35.67
CA ILE A 7 14.10 -2.95 36.91
C ILE A 7 14.54 -3.77 38.11
N ARG A 8 14.06 -5.02 38.27
CA ARG A 8 14.52 -5.92 39.35
C ARG A 8 16.02 -6.20 39.30
N THR A 9 16.61 -6.31 38.11
CA THR A 9 18.06 -6.57 37.97
C THR A 9 18.89 -5.34 38.33
N LEU A 10 18.39 -4.13 38.06
CA LEU A 10 18.97 -2.86 38.50
C LEU A 10 18.85 -2.65 40.02
N GLU A 11 17.70 -3.01 40.61
CA GLU A 11 17.50 -3.00 42.08
C GLU A 11 18.39 -4.03 42.80
N LEU A 12 18.62 -5.20 42.19
CA LEU A 12 19.54 -6.21 42.73
C LEU A 12 20.99 -5.73 42.66
N ARG A 13 21.37 -4.97 41.61
CA ARG A 13 22.73 -4.42 41.44
C ARG A 13 23.13 -3.43 42.54
N SER A 14 22.18 -2.71 43.13
CA SER A 14 22.43 -1.74 44.22
C SER A 14 22.57 -2.38 45.60
N LYS A 15 22.14 -3.65 45.77
CA LYS A 15 22.09 -4.35 47.06
C LYS A 15 23.18 -5.42 47.27
N VAL A 16 24.04 -5.69 46.29
CA VAL A 16 25.03 -6.79 46.34
C VAL A 16 26.48 -6.28 46.47
N PRO A 17 27.33 -6.89 47.32
CA PRO A 17 28.75 -6.52 47.47
C PRO A 17 29.55 -6.63 46.15
N SER A 18 30.67 -5.91 46.07
CA SER A 18 31.57 -5.77 44.90
C SER A 18 31.75 -7.03 44.05
N PHE A 19 31.94 -8.19 44.70
CA PHE A 19 32.19 -9.48 44.03
C PHE A 19 31.01 -10.03 43.21
N GLY A 20 29.76 -9.72 43.57
CA GLY A 20 28.56 -10.20 42.86
C GLY A 20 28.12 -9.31 41.68
N LYS A 21 28.66 -8.09 41.58
CA LYS A 21 28.33 -7.14 40.50
C LYS A 21 28.79 -7.61 39.13
N HIS A 22 29.81 -8.45 39.06
CA HIS A 22 30.34 -8.96 37.78
C HIS A 22 29.36 -9.94 37.11
N GLN A 23 28.78 -10.90 37.85
CA GLN A 23 27.76 -11.81 37.33
C GLN A 23 26.46 -11.07 36.97
N ILE A 24 26.02 -10.11 37.77
CA ILE A 24 24.86 -9.27 37.46
C ILE A 24 25.10 -8.44 36.19
N ASN A 25 26.30 -7.88 36.01
CA ASN A 25 26.67 -7.18 34.77
C ASN A 25 26.71 -8.13 33.56
N LEU A 26 27.09 -9.40 33.73
CA LEU A 26 27.07 -10.39 32.66
C LEU A 26 25.63 -10.74 32.24
N VAL A 27 24.73 -10.95 33.20
CA VAL A 27 23.30 -11.20 32.96
C VAL A 27 22.63 -9.97 32.35
N PHE A 28 22.96 -8.78 32.83
CA PHE A 28 22.45 -7.52 32.28
C PHE A 28 22.96 -7.25 30.87
N ARG A 29 24.25 -7.49 30.60
CA ARG A 29 24.83 -7.42 29.25
C ARG A 29 24.29 -8.52 28.33
N SER A 30 23.98 -9.70 28.86
CA SER A 30 23.33 -10.77 28.11
C SER A 30 21.90 -10.40 27.76
N LEU A 31 21.11 -9.91 28.71
CA LEU A 31 19.73 -9.45 28.48
C LEU A 31 19.69 -8.28 27.48
N ILE A 32 20.59 -7.31 27.62
CA ILE A 32 20.73 -6.22 26.64
C ILE A 32 21.21 -6.75 25.29
N ARG A 33 22.16 -7.70 25.23
CA ARG A 33 22.56 -8.33 23.97
C ARG A 33 21.44 -9.12 23.32
N THR A 34 20.62 -9.83 24.09
CA THR A 34 19.47 -10.59 23.59
C THR A 34 18.35 -9.66 23.12
N PHE A 35 18.16 -8.49 23.75
CA PHE A 35 17.23 -7.45 23.30
C PHE A 35 17.76 -6.69 22.06
N ALA A 36 19.05 -6.36 22.04
CA ALA A 36 19.71 -5.66 20.94
C ALA A 36 19.86 -6.54 19.68
N PHE A 37 19.74 -7.86 19.80
CA PHE A 37 19.81 -8.77 18.64
C PHE A 37 18.50 -8.90 17.84
N ASN A 38 17.39 -8.37 18.35
CA ASN A 38 16.06 -8.52 17.72
C ASN A 38 15.42 -7.20 17.27
N MET A 39 16.09 -6.06 17.44
CA MET A 39 15.58 -4.77 16.98
C MET A 39 16.05 -4.51 15.55
N MET A 40 15.16 -3.98 14.71
CA MET A 40 15.54 -3.54 13.36
C MET A 40 16.47 -2.32 13.42
N ASP A 41 17.40 -2.22 12.48
CA ASP A 41 18.43 -1.17 12.42
C ASP A 41 18.27 -0.31 11.17
N TRP A 42 18.25 1.02 11.33
CA TRP A 42 18.00 1.96 10.23
C TRP A 42 19.04 1.87 9.09
N GLN A 43 20.32 1.63 9.41
CA GLN A 43 21.36 1.54 8.38
C GLN A 43 21.17 0.30 7.50
N ARG A 44 20.64 -0.78 8.08
CA ARG A 44 20.29 -2.01 7.34
C ARG A 44 18.95 -1.90 6.61
N LEU A 45 17.95 -1.27 7.23
CA LEU A 45 16.61 -1.08 6.66
C LEU A 45 16.63 -0.19 5.41
N ILE A 46 17.55 0.78 5.35
CA ILE A 46 17.68 1.69 4.19
C ILE A 46 18.83 1.25 3.28
N SER A 47 18.49 0.37 2.34
CA SER A 47 19.39 -0.26 1.38
C SER A 47 19.00 0.06 -0.06
N ASN A 48 20.00 0.50 -0.83
CA ASN A 48 19.92 0.69 -2.27
C ASN A 48 20.22 -0.58 -3.08
N LYS A 49 20.34 -1.76 -2.45
CA LYS A 49 20.43 -3.07 -3.15
C LYS A 49 19.16 -3.31 -3.97
N ARG A 50 19.30 -3.85 -5.19
CA ARG A 50 18.21 -4.03 -6.15
C ARG A 50 17.89 -5.49 -6.42
N LEU A 51 16.59 -5.79 -6.52
CA LEU A 51 16.11 -7.14 -6.85
C LEU A 51 16.53 -7.55 -8.26
N GLY A 52 17.22 -8.68 -8.38
CA GLY A 52 17.74 -9.20 -9.65
C GLY A 52 18.99 -8.50 -10.18
N GLN A 53 19.55 -7.54 -9.42
CA GLN A 53 20.82 -6.86 -9.73
C GLN A 53 21.73 -6.73 -8.50
N GLU A 54 21.60 -7.65 -7.54
CA GLU A 54 22.32 -7.63 -6.26
C GLU A 54 23.84 -7.58 -6.46
N HIS A 55 24.36 -8.25 -7.49
CA HIS A 55 25.80 -8.30 -7.80
C HIS A 55 26.33 -7.05 -8.50
N ARG A 56 25.46 -6.18 -9.05
CA ARG A 56 25.85 -4.95 -9.78
C ARG A 56 25.79 -3.69 -8.92
N HIS A 57 25.43 -3.85 -7.65
CA HIS A 57 25.33 -2.78 -6.68
C HIS A 57 26.66 -2.04 -6.39
N PRO A 58 27.83 -2.71 -6.27
CA PRO A 58 29.08 -2.01 -5.93
C PRO A 58 29.73 -1.23 -7.09
N GLU A 59 29.17 -1.25 -8.30
CA GLU A 59 29.81 -0.70 -9.51
C GLU A 59 29.27 0.69 -9.95
N ARG A 60 28.34 1.29 -9.21
CA ARG A 60 27.60 2.48 -9.68
C ARG A 60 27.92 3.74 -8.87
N HIS A 61 28.68 4.65 -9.47
CA HIS A 61 28.80 6.04 -9.07
C HIS A 61 28.05 6.92 -10.09
N ASP A 62 26.84 7.36 -9.76
CA ASP A 62 26.05 8.33 -10.55
C ASP A 62 25.54 9.42 -9.58
N ASP A 63 25.38 10.64 -10.07
CA ASP A 63 24.83 11.78 -9.33
C ASP A 63 23.36 11.55 -8.95
N ARG A 64 22.64 10.71 -9.71
CA ARG A 64 21.28 10.29 -9.40
C ARG A 64 21.26 9.09 -8.47
N THR A 65 20.66 9.27 -7.30
CA THR A 65 20.48 8.21 -6.30
C THR A 65 19.60 7.06 -6.80
N GLU A 66 19.80 5.88 -6.22
CA GLU A 66 19.07 4.67 -6.61
C GLU A 66 17.58 4.75 -6.25
N PHE A 67 17.19 5.53 -5.24
CA PHE A 67 15.78 5.74 -4.88
C PHE A 67 15.09 6.69 -5.86
N LYS A 68 15.77 7.73 -6.36
CA LYS A 68 15.23 8.57 -7.43
C LYS A 68 15.04 7.79 -8.74
N ARG A 69 15.95 6.84 -9.03
CA ARG A 69 15.80 5.89 -10.13
C ARG A 69 14.56 5.01 -10.00
N ASP A 70 14.19 4.61 -8.79
CA ASP A 70 12.95 3.85 -8.53
C ASP A 70 11.72 4.70 -8.87
N TYR A 71 11.68 5.94 -8.40
CA TYR A 71 10.61 6.89 -8.71
C TYR A 71 10.41 7.07 -10.21
N ASP A 72 11.48 7.39 -10.93
CA ASP A 72 11.44 7.58 -12.39
C ASP A 72 10.90 6.33 -13.10
N ARG A 73 11.35 5.14 -12.69
CA ARG A 73 10.89 3.88 -13.28
C ARG A 73 9.38 3.68 -13.14
N LEU A 74 8.79 4.07 -12.01
CA LEU A 74 7.35 3.98 -11.84
C LEU A 74 6.60 5.03 -12.68
N ILE A 75 7.03 6.29 -12.65
CA ILE A 75 6.43 7.39 -13.42
C ILE A 75 6.35 7.06 -14.92
N PHE A 76 7.41 6.48 -15.48
CA PHE A 76 7.45 6.12 -16.90
C PHE A 76 6.79 4.78 -17.23
N SER A 77 6.29 4.04 -16.24
CA SER A 77 5.76 2.70 -16.44
C SER A 77 4.34 2.69 -17.02
N ALA A 78 4.07 1.75 -17.92
CA ALA A 78 2.71 1.53 -18.42
C ALA A 78 1.70 1.20 -17.30
N PRO A 79 2.01 0.36 -16.30
CA PRO A 79 1.07 0.09 -15.21
C PRO A 79 0.72 1.33 -14.38
N PHE A 80 1.66 2.24 -14.12
CA PHE A 80 1.38 3.49 -13.42
C PHE A 80 0.48 4.42 -14.26
N ARG A 81 0.76 4.57 -15.56
CA ARG A 81 -0.10 5.34 -16.47
C ARG A 81 -1.53 4.80 -16.57
N ARG A 82 -1.72 3.48 -16.40
CA ARG A 82 -3.06 2.86 -16.39
C ARG A 82 -3.93 3.34 -15.23
N LEU A 83 -3.35 3.82 -14.13
CA LEU A 83 -4.11 4.38 -13.01
C LEU A 83 -4.99 5.57 -13.43
N GLN A 84 -4.63 6.28 -14.51
CA GLN A 84 -5.45 7.40 -15.04
C GLN A 84 -6.87 6.97 -15.41
N ASN A 85 -7.03 5.74 -15.90
CA ASN A 85 -8.31 5.19 -16.34
C ASN A 85 -8.83 4.12 -15.36
N LYS A 86 -8.44 4.22 -14.09
CA LYS A 86 -9.01 3.45 -12.99
C LYS A 86 -9.70 4.40 -12.00
N THR A 87 -10.96 4.12 -11.72
CA THR A 87 -11.75 4.84 -10.73
C THR A 87 -11.16 4.68 -9.34
N GLN A 88 -11.25 5.77 -8.55
CA GLN A 88 -10.93 5.75 -7.14
C GLN A 88 -12.19 5.42 -6.34
N VAL A 89 -12.88 6.45 -5.82
CA VAL A 89 -14.16 6.31 -5.14
C VAL A 89 -15.32 6.65 -6.07
N PHE A 90 -15.19 7.77 -6.78
CA PHE A 90 -16.21 8.20 -7.72
C PHE A 90 -15.98 7.61 -9.11
N PRO A 91 -17.06 7.29 -9.85
CA PRO A 91 -16.91 6.90 -11.24
C PRO A 91 -16.26 7.99 -12.06
N LEU A 92 -15.52 7.61 -13.12
CA LEU A 92 -14.89 8.55 -14.05
C LEU A 92 -15.98 9.50 -14.58
N PRO A 93 -16.00 10.75 -14.11
CA PRO A 93 -17.09 11.66 -14.37
C PRO A 93 -16.98 12.23 -15.78
N GLY A 94 -18.12 12.57 -16.38
CA GLY A 94 -18.16 13.19 -17.70
C GLY A 94 -17.59 14.61 -17.73
N SER A 95 -18.11 15.51 -16.88
CA SER A 95 -17.81 16.96 -16.94
C SER A 95 -17.25 17.58 -15.66
N ILE A 96 -17.31 16.91 -14.52
CA ILE A 96 -16.81 17.41 -13.23
C ILE A 96 -15.50 16.69 -12.92
N PHE A 97 -14.39 17.38 -12.67
CA PHE A 97 -13.14 16.69 -12.32
C PHE A 97 -13.20 16.12 -10.89
N VAL A 98 -12.94 14.82 -10.75
CA VAL A 98 -12.73 14.12 -9.47
C VAL A 98 -11.47 13.28 -9.58
N HIS A 99 -10.89 12.91 -8.44
CA HIS A 99 -9.63 12.15 -8.44
C HIS A 99 -9.84 10.75 -9.03
N ASN A 100 -8.94 10.37 -9.94
CA ASN A 100 -8.73 8.98 -10.33
C ASN A 100 -7.57 8.41 -9.51
N ARG A 101 -7.25 7.12 -9.68
CA ARG A 101 -6.13 6.49 -8.94
C ARG A 101 -4.78 7.12 -9.25
N LEU A 102 -4.58 7.71 -10.43
CA LEU A 102 -3.31 8.36 -10.76
C LEU A 102 -3.13 9.64 -9.97
N THR A 103 -4.14 10.52 -9.96
CA THR A 103 -4.08 11.79 -9.24
C THR A 103 -4.01 11.56 -7.74
N HIS A 104 -4.78 10.59 -7.21
CA HIS A 104 -4.69 10.14 -5.82
C HIS A 104 -3.24 9.72 -5.47
N SER A 105 -2.67 8.77 -6.21
CA SER A 105 -1.29 8.31 -5.94
C SER A 105 -0.23 9.40 -6.04
N LEU A 106 -0.41 10.41 -6.90
CA LEU A 106 0.50 11.55 -7.00
C LEU A 106 0.42 12.44 -5.76
N GLU A 107 -0.78 12.69 -5.24
CA GLU A 107 -0.94 13.49 -4.03
C GLU A 107 -0.50 12.71 -2.77
N VAL A 108 -0.80 11.41 -2.69
CA VAL A 108 -0.27 10.50 -1.65
C VAL A 108 1.26 10.48 -1.67
N ALA A 109 1.89 10.49 -2.85
CA ALA A 109 3.35 10.57 -2.96
C ALA A 109 3.91 11.92 -2.51
N SER A 110 3.18 13.02 -2.73
CA SER A 110 3.54 14.35 -2.23
C SER A 110 3.51 14.39 -0.69
N VAL A 111 2.43 13.90 -0.08
CA VAL A 111 2.31 13.81 1.39
C VAL A 111 3.35 12.86 1.97
N GLY A 112 3.55 11.70 1.33
CA GLY A 112 4.56 10.71 1.73
C GLY A 112 5.99 11.26 1.67
N MET A 113 6.31 12.10 0.68
CA MET A 113 7.59 12.80 0.61
C MET A 113 7.79 13.72 1.82
N SER A 114 6.76 14.50 2.21
CA SER A 114 6.83 15.37 3.38
C SER A 114 7.04 14.55 4.65
N LEU A 115 6.18 13.57 4.90
CA LEU A 115 6.26 12.66 6.06
C LEU A 115 7.66 12.05 6.21
N GLY A 116 8.21 11.51 5.12
CA GLY A 116 9.54 10.91 5.15
C GLY A 116 10.65 11.93 5.41
N ASN A 117 10.60 13.11 4.80
CA ASN A 117 11.61 14.15 5.02
C ASN A 117 11.57 14.69 6.46
N ASP A 118 10.38 14.91 7.00
CA ASP A 118 10.20 15.46 8.35
C ASP A 118 10.57 14.43 9.43
N VAL A 119 10.23 13.16 9.22
CA VAL A 119 10.74 12.05 10.06
C VAL A 119 12.26 11.96 10.00
N ALA A 120 12.86 12.03 8.80
CA ALA A 120 14.30 11.96 8.63
C ALA A 120 14.99 13.09 9.40
N LEU A 121 14.45 14.31 9.32
CA LEU A 121 14.95 15.48 10.01
C LEU A 121 14.89 15.32 11.53
N GLN A 122 13.76 14.85 12.08
CA GLN A 122 13.60 14.69 13.53
C GLN A 122 14.45 13.52 14.08
N LEU A 123 14.44 12.36 13.41
CA LEU A 123 15.22 11.20 13.84
C LEU A 123 16.73 11.44 13.69
N SER A 124 17.19 12.22 12.71
CA SER A 124 18.61 12.62 12.60
C SER A 124 19.09 13.54 13.75
N LYS A 125 18.18 14.12 14.52
CA LYS A 125 18.53 14.82 15.77
C LYS A 125 18.72 13.83 16.92
N ARG A 126 17.90 12.77 16.97
CA ARG A 126 17.96 11.70 17.98
C ARG A 126 19.13 10.73 17.75
N HIS A 127 19.42 10.44 16.48
CA HIS A 127 20.45 9.51 16.00
C HIS A 127 21.41 10.23 15.05
N PRO A 128 22.39 10.99 15.56
CA PRO A 128 23.33 11.75 14.73
C PRO A 128 24.14 10.90 13.75
N GLU A 129 24.31 9.60 14.03
CA GLU A 129 24.98 8.63 13.17
C GLU A 129 24.23 8.29 11.88
N LEU A 130 22.93 8.64 11.80
CA LEU A 130 22.14 8.50 10.57
C LEU A 130 22.36 9.66 9.61
N ARG A 131 22.99 10.75 10.07
CA ARG A 131 23.36 11.87 9.20
C ARG A 131 24.36 11.41 8.15
N ASP A 132 24.21 11.94 6.95
CA ASP A 132 25.05 11.62 5.79
C ASP A 132 25.00 10.14 5.36
N THR A 133 23.99 9.40 5.81
CA THR A 133 23.68 8.04 5.33
C THR A 133 22.48 8.06 4.37
N LEU A 134 22.19 6.92 3.75
CA LEU A 134 21.01 6.75 2.90
C LEU A 134 19.68 7.02 3.64
N PHE A 135 19.68 7.03 4.98
CA PHE A 135 18.51 7.36 5.78
C PHE A 135 17.90 8.74 5.45
N GLN A 136 18.70 9.69 4.98
CA GLN A 136 18.19 11.00 4.57
C GLN A 136 17.31 10.93 3.29
N GLU A 137 17.33 9.80 2.57
CA GLU A 137 16.54 9.59 1.37
C GLU A 137 15.19 8.91 1.62
N ILE A 138 14.78 8.68 2.87
CA ILE A 138 13.51 7.99 3.15
C ILE A 138 12.28 8.71 2.59
N GLY A 139 12.31 10.04 2.46
CA GLY A 139 11.25 10.78 1.75
C GLY A 139 11.06 10.31 0.31
N GLN A 140 12.16 10.10 -0.42
CA GLN A 140 12.12 9.59 -1.79
C GLN A 140 11.63 8.13 -1.84
N ILE A 141 11.99 7.30 -0.87
CA ILE A 141 11.52 5.90 -0.77
C ILE A 141 10.02 5.86 -0.49
N VAL A 142 9.55 6.61 0.50
CA VAL A 142 8.13 6.70 0.88
C VAL A 142 7.32 7.24 -0.30
N ALA A 143 7.74 8.34 -0.92
CA ALA A 143 7.05 8.88 -2.09
C ALA A 143 6.95 7.87 -3.24
N THR A 144 8.01 7.09 -3.49
CA THR A 144 8.00 6.06 -4.53
C THR A 144 7.07 4.89 -4.16
N ALA A 145 7.06 4.46 -2.90
CA ALA A 145 6.14 3.44 -2.42
C ALA A 145 4.68 3.91 -2.48
N CYS A 146 4.43 5.18 -2.17
CA CYS A 146 3.15 5.86 -2.36
C CYS A 146 2.69 5.87 -3.82
N LEU A 147 3.58 6.06 -4.82
CA LEU A 147 3.16 5.92 -6.22
C LEU A 147 2.70 4.49 -6.57
N ALA A 148 3.27 3.49 -5.88
CA ALA A 148 3.06 2.09 -6.16
C ALA A 148 1.88 1.46 -5.43
N HIS A 149 1.41 2.04 -4.32
CA HIS A 149 0.46 1.41 -3.39
C HIS A 149 -0.80 0.87 -4.09
N ASP A 150 -1.28 1.61 -5.10
CA ASP A 150 -2.51 1.31 -5.82
C ASP A 150 -2.31 0.59 -7.16
N MET A 151 -1.06 0.32 -7.58
CA MET A 151 -0.76 -0.24 -8.90
C MET A 151 -1.27 -1.68 -9.10
N GLY A 152 -1.47 -2.43 -8.02
CA GLY A 152 -1.95 -3.80 -8.06
C GLY A 152 -3.47 -3.97 -8.03
N ASN A 153 -4.23 -2.89 -7.79
CA ASN A 153 -5.70 -2.99 -7.73
C ASN A 153 -6.29 -3.35 -9.09
N PRO A 154 -7.28 -4.26 -9.17
CA PRO A 154 -7.96 -4.58 -10.42
C PRO A 154 -8.84 -3.41 -10.90
N PRO A 155 -9.40 -3.48 -12.12
CA PRO A 155 -10.48 -2.59 -12.53
C PRO A 155 -11.61 -2.54 -11.50
N PHE A 156 -12.23 -1.38 -11.32
CA PHE A 156 -13.30 -1.15 -10.34
C PHE A 156 -12.90 -1.40 -8.87
N GLY A 157 -11.59 -1.36 -8.56
CA GLY A 157 -11.06 -1.38 -7.20
C GLY A 157 -11.55 -2.58 -6.36
N HIS A 158 -12.05 -2.30 -5.16
CA HIS A 158 -12.54 -3.34 -4.23
C HIS A 158 -13.65 -4.22 -4.82
N SER A 159 -14.48 -3.68 -5.71
CA SER A 159 -15.52 -4.47 -6.40
C SER A 159 -14.90 -5.47 -7.37
N GLY A 160 -13.82 -5.09 -8.05
CA GLY A 160 -13.03 -5.99 -8.87
C GLY A 160 -12.32 -7.08 -8.06
N GLU A 161 -11.76 -6.74 -6.88
CA GLU A 161 -11.17 -7.74 -5.98
C GLU A 161 -12.21 -8.76 -5.55
N LYS A 162 -13.37 -8.31 -5.08
CA LYS A 162 -14.48 -9.18 -4.68
C LYS A 162 -14.97 -10.05 -5.83
N ALA A 163 -15.04 -9.52 -7.05
CA ALA A 163 -15.46 -10.30 -8.22
C ALA A 163 -14.46 -11.42 -8.55
N ILE A 164 -13.15 -11.16 -8.42
CA ILE A 164 -12.11 -12.20 -8.58
C ILE A 164 -12.25 -13.27 -7.50
N GLN A 165 -12.37 -12.85 -6.23
CA GLN A 165 -12.53 -13.77 -5.09
C GLN A 165 -13.80 -14.62 -5.24
N ALA A 166 -14.94 -13.97 -5.49
CA ALA A 166 -16.25 -14.61 -5.64
C ALA A 166 -16.30 -15.57 -6.84
N PHE A 167 -15.55 -15.30 -7.92
CA PHE A 167 -15.44 -16.24 -9.03
C PHE A 167 -14.90 -17.61 -8.57
N PHE A 168 -13.91 -17.63 -7.67
CA PHE A 168 -13.35 -18.86 -7.11
C PHE A 168 -14.19 -19.43 -5.95
N THR A 169 -14.81 -18.60 -5.11
CA THR A 169 -15.54 -19.10 -3.92
C THR A 169 -17.00 -19.46 -4.17
N GLU A 170 -17.68 -18.72 -5.05
CA GLU A 170 -19.14 -18.83 -5.28
C GLU A 170 -19.48 -19.14 -6.75
N GLY A 171 -18.55 -18.86 -7.67
CA GLY A 171 -18.74 -19.01 -9.11
C GLY A 171 -18.25 -20.33 -9.69
N ALA A 172 -18.16 -20.35 -11.03
CA ALA A 172 -17.68 -21.50 -11.79
C ALA A 172 -16.20 -21.87 -11.50
N GLY A 173 -15.43 -20.98 -10.87
CA GLY A 173 -14.06 -21.26 -10.44
C GLY A 173 -13.98 -22.22 -9.26
N SER A 174 -15.07 -22.44 -8.51
CA SER A 174 -15.11 -23.34 -7.35
C SER A 174 -14.69 -24.78 -7.67
N ASP A 175 -15.00 -25.27 -8.87
CA ASP A 175 -14.60 -26.60 -9.34
C ASP A 175 -13.08 -26.77 -9.46
N LEU A 176 -12.34 -25.67 -9.68
CA LEU A 176 -10.88 -25.69 -9.83
C LEU A 176 -10.15 -25.98 -8.52
N GLN A 177 -10.83 -25.92 -7.36
CA GLN A 177 -10.21 -26.17 -6.05
C GLN A 177 -9.48 -27.52 -5.99
N ARG A 178 -9.99 -28.54 -6.69
CA ARG A 178 -9.41 -29.89 -6.72
C ARG A 178 -8.32 -30.06 -7.77
N GLU A 179 -8.17 -29.09 -8.68
CA GLU A 179 -7.25 -29.13 -9.82
C GLU A 179 -5.97 -28.33 -9.58
N VAL A 180 -5.95 -27.51 -8.52
CA VAL A 180 -4.83 -26.63 -8.16
C VAL A 180 -4.31 -26.93 -6.77
N SER A 181 -3.10 -26.48 -6.47
CA SER A 181 -2.49 -26.61 -5.16
C SER A 181 -3.26 -25.80 -4.10
N PRO A 182 -3.23 -26.22 -2.82
CA PRO A 182 -3.85 -25.47 -1.74
C PRO A 182 -3.31 -24.04 -1.59
N THR A 183 -2.02 -23.81 -1.89
CA THR A 183 -1.41 -22.47 -1.79
C THR A 183 -1.93 -21.55 -2.88
N PHE A 184 -1.96 -22.02 -4.14
CA PHE A 184 -2.56 -21.26 -5.24
C PHE A 184 -4.05 -20.98 -5.00
N TRP A 185 -4.81 -21.99 -4.57
CA TRP A 185 -6.23 -21.81 -4.24
C TRP A 185 -6.43 -20.71 -3.20
N ASN A 186 -5.61 -20.74 -2.15
CA ASN A 186 -5.69 -19.78 -1.07
C ASN A 186 -5.32 -18.35 -1.51
N ASP A 187 -4.35 -18.19 -2.41
CA ASP A 187 -4.04 -16.90 -3.04
C ASP A 187 -5.19 -16.40 -3.91
N ALA A 188 -5.83 -17.29 -4.68
CA ALA A 188 -6.91 -16.94 -5.61
C ALA A 188 -8.19 -16.48 -4.87
N ILE A 189 -8.63 -17.21 -3.85
CA ILE A 189 -9.83 -16.86 -3.07
C ILE A 189 -9.64 -15.63 -2.17
N HIS A 190 -8.40 -15.25 -1.89
CA HIS A 190 -8.08 -14.07 -1.09
C HIS A 190 -7.50 -12.92 -1.92
N PHE A 191 -7.51 -13.02 -3.26
CA PHE A 191 -6.84 -12.07 -4.17
C PHE A 191 -6.90 -10.61 -3.67
N GLU A 192 -5.74 -9.96 -3.58
CA GLU A 192 -5.60 -8.67 -2.92
C GLU A 192 -4.63 -7.75 -3.67
N GLY A 193 -4.99 -6.49 -3.82
CA GLY A 193 -4.28 -5.50 -4.61
C GLY A 193 -2.85 -5.21 -4.13
N ASN A 194 -2.56 -5.24 -2.83
CA ASN A 194 -1.21 -5.05 -2.29
C ASN A 194 -0.30 -6.22 -2.65
N ALA A 195 -0.79 -7.46 -2.51
CA ALA A 195 -0.06 -8.65 -2.97
C ALA A 195 0.19 -8.59 -4.49
N ASN A 196 -0.80 -8.14 -5.25
CA ASN A 196 -0.67 -7.97 -6.69
C ASN A 196 0.27 -6.82 -7.09
N ALA A 197 0.37 -5.76 -6.29
CA ALA A 197 1.34 -4.68 -6.49
C ALA A 197 2.77 -5.21 -6.32
N PHE A 198 3.02 -6.00 -5.27
CA PHE A 198 4.31 -6.65 -5.08
C PHE A 198 4.68 -7.58 -6.24
N ARG A 199 3.72 -8.40 -6.70
CA ARG A 199 3.88 -9.25 -7.89
C ARG A 199 4.19 -8.44 -9.14
N LEU A 200 3.41 -7.40 -9.44
CA LEU A 200 3.60 -6.56 -10.62
C LEU A 200 5.03 -5.98 -10.70
N LEU A 201 5.61 -5.64 -9.56
CA LEU A 201 6.92 -5.02 -9.44
C LEU A 201 8.07 -6.03 -9.45
N THR A 202 7.88 -7.22 -8.88
CA THR A 202 8.95 -8.21 -8.66
C THR A 202 8.94 -9.36 -9.66
N HIS A 203 7.76 -9.78 -10.12
CA HIS A 203 7.60 -10.95 -10.97
C HIS A 203 8.27 -10.75 -12.33
N GLN A 204 8.99 -11.80 -12.77
CA GLN A 204 9.64 -11.82 -14.06
C GLN A 204 8.66 -12.26 -15.15
N PHE A 205 7.80 -11.34 -15.59
CA PHE A 205 6.98 -11.54 -16.79
C PHE A 205 7.84 -11.82 -18.03
N LYS A 206 7.28 -12.53 -19.03
CA LYS A 206 7.99 -12.86 -20.27
C LYS A 206 8.55 -11.59 -20.93
N GLY A 207 9.81 -11.65 -21.33
CA GLY A 207 10.54 -10.52 -21.91
C GLY A 207 11.07 -9.50 -20.89
N ARG A 208 10.78 -9.64 -19.59
CA ARG A 208 11.41 -8.83 -18.54
C ARG A 208 12.68 -9.48 -18.00
N ARG A 209 13.58 -8.62 -17.53
CA ARG A 209 14.80 -9.00 -16.81
C ARG A 209 14.49 -9.62 -15.44
N PRO A 210 15.41 -10.40 -14.86
CA PRO A 210 15.31 -10.86 -13.48
C PRO A 210 15.03 -9.69 -12.52
N GLY A 211 14.14 -9.91 -11.56
CA GLY A 211 13.69 -8.89 -10.60
C GLY A 211 12.65 -7.89 -11.14
N GLY A 212 12.10 -8.12 -12.34
CA GLY A 212 10.99 -7.36 -12.90
C GLY A 212 11.35 -5.88 -13.13
N PHE A 213 10.79 -4.99 -12.31
CA PHE A 213 11.11 -3.56 -12.32
C PHE A 213 12.52 -3.25 -11.77
N VAL A 214 13.12 -4.18 -11.04
CA VAL A 214 14.48 -4.10 -10.47
C VAL A 214 14.60 -2.96 -9.45
N MET A 215 13.56 -2.80 -8.63
CA MET A 215 13.45 -1.78 -7.59
C MET A 215 14.43 -2.06 -6.44
N THR A 216 14.74 -1.04 -5.64
CA THR A 216 15.54 -1.22 -4.42
C THR A 216 14.77 -1.98 -3.35
N TYR A 217 15.49 -2.68 -2.47
CA TYR A 217 14.91 -3.53 -1.42
C TYR A 217 14.04 -2.70 -0.46
N SER A 218 14.52 -1.54 -0.02
CA SER A 218 13.75 -0.67 0.89
C SER A 218 12.46 -0.16 0.25
N THR A 219 12.48 0.23 -1.02
CA THR A 219 11.26 0.62 -1.74
C THR A 219 10.27 -0.54 -1.81
N LEU A 220 10.72 -1.73 -2.20
CA LEU A 220 9.86 -2.91 -2.27
C LEU A 220 9.26 -3.29 -0.92
N ALA A 221 10.06 -3.30 0.15
CA ALA A 221 9.59 -3.59 1.49
C ALA A 221 8.59 -2.55 2.02
N SER A 222 8.75 -1.29 1.64
CA SER A 222 7.87 -0.17 2.03
C SER A 222 6.49 -0.23 1.36
N ILE A 223 6.35 -0.98 0.26
CA ILE A 223 5.06 -1.20 -0.43
C ILE A 223 4.25 -2.33 0.23
N VAL A 224 4.92 -3.26 0.91
CA VAL A 224 4.26 -4.46 1.48
C VAL A 224 3.59 -4.14 2.81
N LYS A 225 2.34 -3.67 2.74
CA LYS A 225 1.49 -3.31 3.90
C LYS A 225 1.20 -4.48 4.84
N TYR A 226 1.10 -5.68 4.29
CA TYR A 226 0.74 -6.90 5.01
C TYR A 226 1.82 -7.97 4.79
N PRO A 227 2.94 -7.93 5.53
CA PRO A 227 4.15 -8.72 5.25
C PRO A 227 4.01 -10.20 5.64
N PHE A 228 2.99 -10.86 5.11
CA PHE A 228 2.63 -12.24 5.39
C PHE A 228 1.89 -12.87 4.22
N SER A 229 1.94 -14.22 4.15
CA SER A 229 1.29 -14.98 3.09
C SER A 229 -0.23 -15.04 3.27
N SER A 230 -0.93 -15.36 2.18
CA SER A 230 -2.39 -15.55 2.19
C SER A 230 -2.84 -16.62 3.20
N SER A 231 -2.00 -17.61 3.54
CA SER A 231 -2.37 -18.72 4.45
C SER A 231 -2.60 -18.27 5.89
N VAL A 232 -2.09 -17.09 6.24
CA VAL A 232 -2.33 -16.43 7.53
C VAL A 232 -3.13 -15.14 7.37
N ALA A 233 -3.76 -14.96 6.20
CA ALA A 233 -4.74 -13.92 6.02
C ALA A 233 -5.87 -14.14 7.04
N GLY A 234 -6.04 -13.19 7.96
CA GLY A 234 -7.13 -13.24 8.92
C GLY A 234 -8.48 -13.07 8.22
N LYS A 235 -9.55 -12.85 9.00
CA LYS A 235 -10.92 -12.66 8.48
C LYS A 235 -11.08 -11.56 7.42
N LYS A 236 -10.13 -10.61 7.35
CA LYS A 236 -10.14 -9.52 6.35
C LYS A 236 -9.53 -9.94 5.00
N GLY A 237 -8.98 -11.14 4.87
CA GLY A 237 -8.38 -11.64 3.62
C GLY A 237 -7.14 -10.87 3.14
N LYS A 238 -6.55 -9.99 3.97
CA LYS A 238 -5.42 -9.15 3.59
C LYS A 238 -4.11 -9.91 3.71
N PHE A 239 -3.20 -9.75 2.76
CA PHE A 239 -1.84 -10.32 2.72
C PHE A 239 -1.01 -9.54 1.67
N GLY A 240 0.31 -9.73 1.63
CA GLY A 240 1.20 -8.79 0.91
C GLY A 240 2.06 -9.39 -0.18
N PHE A 241 2.03 -10.70 -0.37
CA PHE A 241 2.71 -11.39 -1.47
C PHE A 241 2.05 -12.75 -1.70
N PHE A 242 1.90 -13.11 -2.97
CA PHE A 242 1.49 -14.46 -3.37
C PHE A 242 2.57 -15.49 -3.05
N ASP A 243 2.20 -16.76 -3.03
CA ASP A 243 3.14 -17.88 -2.82
C ASP A 243 4.27 -17.86 -3.87
N THR A 244 3.97 -17.43 -5.09
CA THR A 244 4.96 -17.27 -6.17
C THR A 244 6.02 -16.19 -5.91
N GLU A 245 5.73 -15.21 -5.07
CA GLU A 245 6.62 -14.09 -4.72
C GLU A 245 7.16 -14.18 -3.27
N LYS A 246 6.79 -15.24 -2.56
CA LYS A 246 7.15 -15.48 -1.16
C LYS A 246 8.66 -15.47 -0.93
N GLU A 247 9.40 -16.08 -1.86
CA GLU A 247 10.86 -16.22 -1.76
C GLU A 247 11.59 -14.92 -2.04
N GLU A 248 11.09 -14.12 -2.99
CA GLU A 248 11.55 -12.75 -3.24
C GLU A 248 11.36 -11.87 -2.00
N TYR A 249 10.18 -11.94 -1.36
CA TYR A 249 9.93 -11.16 -0.15
C TYR A 249 10.82 -11.60 1.00
N ARG A 250 10.93 -12.92 1.26
CA ARG A 250 11.84 -13.47 2.30
C ARG A 250 13.25 -12.94 2.14
N LYS A 251 13.81 -13.04 0.95
CA LYS A 251 15.16 -12.55 0.63
C LYS A 251 15.31 -11.05 0.91
N ILE A 252 14.32 -10.23 0.53
CA ILE A 252 14.34 -8.78 0.80
C ILE A 252 14.28 -8.53 2.31
N ALA A 253 13.34 -9.15 3.00
CA ALA A 253 13.13 -8.97 4.44
C ALA A 253 14.34 -9.40 5.26
N ASP A 254 14.90 -10.57 4.96
CA ASP A 254 16.08 -11.12 5.63
C ASP A 254 17.31 -10.23 5.38
N GLU A 255 17.52 -9.72 4.17
CA GLU A 255 18.62 -8.80 3.87
C GLU A 255 18.48 -7.48 4.65
N LEU A 256 17.28 -6.90 4.68
CA LEU A 256 16.99 -5.66 5.41
C LEU A 256 16.96 -5.84 6.93
N GLY A 257 16.97 -7.08 7.42
CA GLY A 257 16.90 -7.38 8.85
C GLY A 257 15.51 -7.14 9.45
N ILE A 258 14.46 -7.25 8.64
CA ILE A 258 13.08 -7.20 9.12
C ILE A 258 12.81 -8.44 9.98
N ILE A 259 12.20 -8.23 11.15
CA ILE A 259 11.95 -9.29 12.13
C ILE A 259 10.99 -10.32 11.53
N CYS A 260 11.43 -11.57 11.42
CA CYS A 260 10.54 -12.69 11.09
C CYS A 260 9.74 -13.08 12.35
N LEU A 261 8.41 -13.03 12.26
CA LEU A 261 7.47 -13.33 13.35
C LEU A 261 6.97 -14.78 13.31
N SER A 262 7.09 -15.45 12.16
CA SER A 262 6.74 -16.87 12.00
C SER A 262 7.89 -17.78 12.41
N GLU A 263 7.56 -18.90 13.05
CA GLU A 263 8.53 -19.97 13.32
C GLU A 263 8.95 -20.70 12.03
N ILE A 264 10.08 -21.43 12.09
CA ILE A 264 10.57 -22.23 10.96
C ILE A 264 9.51 -23.26 10.56
N GLY A 265 9.12 -23.24 9.28
CA GLY A 265 8.12 -24.16 8.73
C GLY A 265 6.67 -23.67 8.84
N ALA A 266 6.40 -22.59 9.57
CA ALA A 266 5.10 -21.93 9.56
C ALA A 266 4.93 -21.04 8.30
N PRO A 267 3.69 -20.67 7.92
CA PRO A 267 3.48 -19.67 6.88
C PRO A 267 4.21 -18.37 7.19
N LEU A 268 4.87 -17.79 6.19
CA LEU A 268 5.76 -16.64 6.40
C LEU A 268 4.97 -15.43 6.91
N ARG A 269 5.51 -14.82 7.95
CA ARG A 269 5.04 -13.57 8.52
C ARG A 269 6.22 -12.79 9.08
N TYR A 270 6.35 -11.54 8.65
CA TYR A 270 7.36 -10.60 9.14
C TYR A 270 6.68 -9.43 9.86
N ALA A 271 7.46 -8.66 10.60
CA ALA A 271 7.07 -7.32 11.02
C ALA A 271 6.96 -6.40 9.80
N ARG A 272 6.21 -5.30 9.92
CA ARG A 272 6.17 -4.27 8.87
C ARG A 272 7.52 -3.56 8.81
N HIS A 273 7.98 -3.25 7.60
CA HIS A 273 9.06 -2.29 7.44
C HIS A 273 8.62 -0.92 7.99
N PRO A 274 9.43 -0.18 8.76
CA PRO A 274 8.99 1.06 9.40
C PRO A 274 8.35 2.08 8.45
N LEU A 275 8.89 2.24 7.24
CA LEU A 275 8.36 3.19 6.25
C LEU A 275 6.96 2.83 5.73
N VAL A 276 6.47 1.59 5.91
CA VAL A 276 5.09 1.21 5.58
C VAL A 276 4.09 2.07 6.37
N TYR A 277 4.41 2.44 7.62
CA TYR A 277 3.52 3.27 8.44
C TYR A 277 3.40 4.70 7.89
N LEU A 278 4.44 5.22 7.24
CA LEU A 278 4.41 6.52 6.57
C LEU A 278 3.61 6.46 5.26
N VAL A 279 3.78 5.37 4.49
CA VAL A 279 2.98 5.14 3.28
C VAL A 279 1.49 4.98 3.63
N GLU A 280 1.17 4.20 4.67
CA GLU A 280 -0.18 4.02 5.18
C GLU A 280 -0.77 5.35 5.69
N ALA A 281 0.00 6.16 6.43
CA ALA A 281 -0.46 7.46 6.89
C ALA A 281 -0.69 8.46 5.74
N ALA A 282 0.18 8.48 4.73
CA ALA A 282 -0.01 9.32 3.54
C ALA A 282 -1.32 8.97 2.83
N ASP A 283 -1.56 7.67 2.62
CA ASP A 283 -2.78 7.18 1.96
C ASP A 283 -4.03 7.48 2.82
N ASP A 284 -3.99 7.18 4.12
CA ASP A 284 -5.11 7.44 5.05
C ASP A 284 -5.47 8.94 5.13
N ILE A 285 -4.48 9.85 5.08
CA ILE A 285 -4.69 11.31 5.08
C ILE A 285 -5.34 11.75 3.78
N CYS A 286 -4.75 11.37 2.65
CA CYS A 286 -5.23 11.77 1.33
C CYS A 286 -6.64 11.23 1.07
N TYR A 287 -6.84 9.93 1.32
CA TYR A 287 -8.12 9.26 1.11
C TYR A 287 -9.26 9.97 1.83
N GLU A 288 -9.14 10.21 3.14
CA GLU A 288 -10.23 10.80 3.91
C GLU A 288 -10.49 12.27 3.52
N ILE A 289 -9.45 13.09 3.35
CA ILE A 289 -9.65 14.52 3.12
C ILE A 289 -10.05 14.82 1.67
N MET A 290 -9.48 14.11 0.70
CA MET A 290 -9.80 14.30 -0.72
C MET A 290 -11.20 13.79 -1.06
N ASP A 291 -11.64 12.68 -0.45
CA ASP A 291 -13.01 12.20 -0.63
C ASP A 291 -14.06 13.22 -0.16
N ILE A 292 -13.77 13.93 0.95
CA ILE A 292 -14.61 15.03 1.43
C ILE A 292 -14.63 16.20 0.44
N GLU A 293 -13.47 16.57 -0.13
CA GLU A 293 -13.37 17.61 -1.17
C GLU A 293 -14.16 17.22 -2.43
N ASP A 294 -13.99 16.01 -2.93
CA ASP A 294 -14.67 15.55 -4.15
C ASP A 294 -16.18 15.39 -3.92
N ALA A 295 -16.60 14.94 -2.73
CA ALA A 295 -18.01 14.93 -2.34
C ALA A 295 -18.62 16.34 -2.30
N HIS A 296 -17.85 17.36 -1.91
CA HIS A 296 -18.27 18.75 -2.01
C HIS A 296 -18.42 19.20 -3.48
N LYS A 297 -17.45 18.89 -4.34
CA LYS A 297 -17.50 19.21 -5.78
C LYS A 297 -18.72 18.57 -6.45
N LEU A 298 -19.02 17.33 -6.09
CA LEU A 298 -20.18 16.56 -6.56
C LEU A 298 -21.51 16.93 -5.88
N LYS A 299 -21.51 17.93 -5.00
CA LYS A 299 -22.71 18.40 -4.27
C LYS A 299 -23.38 17.33 -3.39
N ILE A 300 -22.61 16.30 -3.00
CA ILE A 300 -23.02 15.31 -2.01
C ILE A 300 -22.98 15.93 -0.61
N LEU A 301 -21.98 16.78 -0.36
CA LEU A 301 -21.83 17.60 0.85
C LEU A 301 -22.01 19.08 0.52
N SER A 302 -22.75 19.80 1.37
CA SER A 302 -22.86 21.26 1.23
C SER A 302 -21.55 21.95 1.61
N PHE A 303 -21.42 23.23 1.26
CA PHE A 303 -20.28 24.03 1.69
C PHE A 303 -20.15 24.07 3.22
N ASP A 304 -21.23 24.38 3.92
CA ASP A 304 -21.23 24.51 5.39
C ASP A 304 -20.90 23.17 6.07
N GLU A 305 -21.42 22.06 5.55
CA GLU A 305 -21.09 20.72 6.05
C GLU A 305 -19.61 20.40 5.87
N THR A 306 -19.04 20.78 4.73
CA THR A 306 -17.62 20.55 4.42
C THR A 306 -16.71 21.41 5.31
N MET A 307 -17.05 22.69 5.48
CA MET A 307 -16.34 23.60 6.37
C MET A 307 -16.34 23.10 7.81
N ASP A 308 -17.48 22.67 8.32
CA ASP A 308 -17.62 22.13 9.69
C ASP A 308 -16.81 20.84 9.90
N LEU A 309 -16.74 19.96 8.89
CA LEU A 309 -15.89 18.76 8.96
C LEU A 309 -14.40 19.11 8.99
N LEU A 310 -13.93 19.99 8.11
CA LEU A 310 -12.51 20.35 8.01
C LEU A 310 -12.03 21.22 9.18
N LEU A 311 -12.85 22.14 9.67
CA LEU A 311 -12.52 22.95 10.86
C LEU A 311 -12.49 22.13 12.14
N ALA A 312 -13.15 20.97 12.19
CA ALA A 312 -13.18 20.11 13.37
C ALA A 312 -11.78 19.59 13.78
N PHE A 313 -10.81 19.58 12.87
CA PHE A 313 -9.43 19.16 13.15
C PHE A 313 -8.61 20.15 13.98
N PHE A 314 -9.13 21.37 14.16
CA PHE A 314 -8.44 22.47 14.84
C PHE A 314 -9.17 22.85 16.13
N ASP A 315 -8.41 23.34 17.10
CA ASP A 315 -8.96 23.97 18.30
C ASP A 315 -9.49 25.36 17.97
N GLU A 316 -10.13 26.02 18.94
CA GLU A 316 -10.78 27.30 18.70
C GLU A 316 -9.79 28.39 18.26
N ASP A 317 -8.61 28.44 18.86
CA ASP A 317 -7.59 29.44 18.52
C ASP A 317 -7.10 29.28 17.08
N ASP A 318 -6.82 28.05 16.67
CA ASP A 318 -6.38 27.74 15.31
C ASP A 318 -7.50 27.93 14.28
N ARG A 319 -8.76 27.59 14.61
CA ARG A 319 -9.92 27.91 13.75
C ARG A 319 -10.02 29.40 13.48
N GLN A 320 -9.92 30.22 14.53
CA GLN A 320 -9.99 31.68 14.38
C GLN A 320 -8.82 32.23 13.57
N LYS A 321 -7.62 31.64 13.64
CA LYS A 321 -6.48 32.05 12.79
C LYS A 321 -6.73 31.69 11.32
N ILE A 322 -7.21 30.48 11.05
CA ILE A 322 -7.51 29.99 9.70
C ILE A 322 -8.60 30.86 9.06
N LEU A 323 -9.70 31.12 9.77
CA LEU A 323 -10.80 31.96 9.27
C LEU A 323 -10.36 33.40 9.03
N ARG A 324 -9.60 34.01 9.96
CA ARG A 324 -9.03 35.35 9.73
C ARG A 324 -8.13 35.39 8.52
N ARG A 325 -7.31 34.36 8.30
CA ARG A 325 -6.42 34.31 7.13
C ARG A 325 -7.18 34.20 5.81
N ILE A 326 -8.28 33.44 5.78
CA ILE A 326 -9.20 33.40 4.62
C ILE A 326 -9.75 34.80 4.30
N ASP A 327 -10.13 35.55 5.33
CA ASP A 327 -10.65 36.91 5.18
C ASP A 327 -9.56 37.90 4.76
N ASP A 328 -8.38 37.86 5.40
CA ASP A 328 -7.23 38.74 5.12
C ASP A 328 -6.69 38.54 3.69
N GLU A 329 -6.67 37.30 3.20
CA GLU A 329 -6.27 36.96 1.82
C GLU A 329 -7.42 37.17 0.80
N HIS A 330 -8.58 37.65 1.24
CA HIS A 330 -9.75 37.95 0.42
C HIS A 330 -10.23 36.74 -0.41
N VAL A 331 -10.10 35.53 0.15
CA VAL A 331 -10.57 34.29 -0.51
C VAL A 331 -12.09 34.26 -0.43
N THR A 332 -12.75 34.57 -1.54
CA THR A 332 -14.22 34.69 -1.60
C THR A 332 -14.92 33.48 -2.21
N ASP A 333 -14.25 32.74 -3.09
CA ASP A 333 -14.81 31.55 -3.73
C ASP A 333 -14.95 30.38 -2.73
N PRO A 334 -16.14 29.76 -2.61
CA PRO A 334 -16.35 28.63 -1.70
C PRO A 334 -15.44 27.42 -1.97
N ASN A 335 -15.10 27.11 -3.22
CA ASN A 335 -14.23 25.97 -3.53
C ASN A 335 -12.78 26.29 -3.12
N GLU A 336 -12.29 27.49 -3.37
CA GLU A 336 -10.97 27.93 -2.91
C GLU A 336 -10.85 27.87 -1.38
N LYS A 337 -11.90 28.23 -0.64
CA LYS A 337 -11.93 28.06 0.83
C LYS A 337 -11.77 26.60 1.26
N VAL A 338 -12.44 25.67 0.57
CA VAL A 338 -12.32 24.23 0.84
C VAL A 338 -10.93 23.71 0.49
N VAL A 339 -10.36 24.13 -0.65
CA VAL A 339 -8.99 23.76 -1.08
C VAL A 339 -7.96 24.26 -0.07
N TYR A 340 -8.12 25.48 0.44
CA TYR A 340 -7.27 26.03 1.48
C TYR A 340 -7.36 25.24 2.79
N LEU A 341 -8.58 24.97 3.28
CA LEU A 341 -8.79 24.17 4.48
C LEU A 341 -8.25 22.76 4.36
N ARG A 342 -8.43 22.12 3.20
CA ARG A 342 -7.82 20.82 2.89
C ARG A 342 -6.31 20.86 3.11
N ALA A 343 -5.62 21.87 2.57
CA ALA A 343 -4.18 22.00 2.75
C ALA A 343 -3.80 22.17 4.24
N CYS A 344 -4.57 22.96 5.00
CA CYS A 344 -4.38 23.09 6.44
C CYS A 344 -4.55 21.75 7.17
N VAL A 345 -5.61 20.99 6.87
CA VAL A 345 -5.89 19.70 7.52
C VAL A 345 -4.83 18.67 7.19
N ILE A 346 -4.41 18.57 5.92
CA ILE A 346 -3.32 17.69 5.50
C ILE A 346 -2.05 18.02 6.29
N GLY A 347 -1.65 19.30 6.33
CA GLY A 347 -0.48 19.72 7.11
C GLY A 347 -0.62 19.39 8.60
N LYS A 348 -1.80 19.55 9.19
CA LYS A 348 -2.03 19.20 10.61
C LYS A 348 -1.88 17.70 10.85
N LEU A 349 -2.50 16.86 10.02
CA LEU A 349 -2.43 15.40 10.18
C LEU A 349 -1.04 14.84 9.88
N GLU A 350 -0.35 15.40 8.90
CA GLU A 350 1.05 15.09 8.58
C GLU A 350 1.94 15.32 9.81
N ASN A 351 1.88 16.51 10.41
CA ASN A 351 2.66 16.85 11.61
C ASN A 351 2.34 15.92 12.80
N GLU A 352 1.07 15.57 13.02
CA GLU A 352 0.70 14.61 14.06
C GLU A 352 1.27 13.21 13.78
N CYS A 353 1.25 12.75 12.53
CA CYS A 353 1.81 11.45 12.16
C CYS A 353 3.33 11.40 12.31
N VAL A 354 4.06 12.47 11.94
CA VAL A 354 5.51 12.57 12.18
C VAL A 354 5.80 12.49 13.66
N LYS A 355 5.06 13.23 14.48
CA LYS A 355 5.22 13.21 15.95
C LYS A 355 5.03 11.80 16.50
N VAL A 356 3.93 11.13 16.14
CA VAL A 356 3.64 9.75 16.57
C VAL A 356 4.75 8.80 16.14
N PHE A 357 5.21 8.89 14.88
CA PHE A 357 6.26 8.01 14.36
C PHE A 357 7.56 8.16 15.14
N VAL A 358 7.97 9.40 15.43
CA VAL A 358 9.19 9.70 16.19
C VAL A 358 9.09 9.29 17.65
N GLU A 359 7.93 9.52 18.28
CA GLU A 359 7.68 9.16 19.68
C GLU A 359 7.64 7.64 19.88
N LEU A 360 7.08 6.90 18.91
CA LEU A 360 6.90 5.44 18.98
C LEU A 360 7.92 4.66 18.13
N GLU A 361 9.03 5.30 17.75
CA GLU A 361 10.11 4.70 16.96
C GLU A 361 10.57 3.35 17.55
N ASP A 362 10.78 3.29 18.86
CA ASP A 362 11.26 2.09 19.53
C ASP A 362 10.26 0.92 19.37
N GLU A 363 8.95 1.18 19.41
CA GLU A 363 7.93 0.14 19.20
C GLU A 363 7.87 -0.31 17.73
N ILE A 364 8.07 0.62 16.81
CA ILE A 364 8.13 0.34 15.37
C ILE A 364 9.35 -0.53 15.03
N LEU A 365 10.54 -0.16 15.52
CA LEU A 365 11.78 -0.90 15.28
C LEU A 365 11.81 -2.28 15.97
N ASN A 366 11.09 -2.43 17.08
CA ASN A 366 10.90 -3.73 17.74
C ASN A 366 9.79 -4.59 17.11
N GLY A 367 9.07 -4.08 16.11
CA GLY A 367 7.95 -4.79 15.48
C GLY A 367 6.75 -5.01 16.41
N THR A 368 6.61 -4.22 17.47
CA THR A 368 5.54 -4.33 18.47
C THR A 368 4.44 -3.29 18.32
N PHE A 369 4.64 -2.26 17.48
CA PHE A 369 3.62 -1.24 17.20
C PHE A 369 2.36 -1.86 16.57
N ILE A 370 1.17 -1.43 17.03
CA ILE A 370 -0.13 -1.96 16.60
C ILE A 370 -1.00 -0.82 16.07
N GLY A 371 -1.61 -1.04 14.90
CA GLY A 371 -2.51 -0.07 14.25
C GLY A 371 -1.80 0.75 13.17
N SER A 372 -2.40 1.87 12.80
CA SER A 372 -1.78 2.89 11.92
C SER A 372 -1.35 4.12 12.72
N LEU A 373 -0.58 5.04 12.13
CA LEU A 373 -0.21 6.29 12.83
C LEU A 373 -1.43 7.14 13.19
N ILE A 374 -2.45 7.16 12.33
CA ILE A 374 -3.74 7.85 12.56
C ILE A 374 -4.45 7.32 13.82
N ASP A 375 -4.25 6.06 14.19
CA ASP A 375 -4.83 5.53 15.44
C ASP A 375 -4.22 6.15 16.70
N HIS A 376 -3.06 6.79 16.61
CA HIS A 376 -2.31 7.29 17.77
C HIS A 376 -2.13 8.82 17.79
N ILE A 377 -2.70 9.55 16.81
CA ILE A 377 -2.69 11.03 16.80
C ILE A 377 -3.51 11.64 17.93
N GLY A 378 -3.36 12.96 18.14
CA GLY A 378 -4.11 13.73 19.13
C GLY A 378 -5.61 13.48 19.11
N SER A 379 -6.23 13.43 20.31
CA SER A 379 -7.65 13.05 20.48
C SER A 379 -8.62 13.91 19.66
N LEU A 380 -8.36 15.23 19.57
CA LEU A 380 -9.15 16.16 18.77
C LEU A 380 -9.15 15.76 17.29
N GLN A 381 -7.95 15.57 16.71
CA GLN A 381 -7.77 15.20 15.31
C GLN A 381 -8.32 13.81 15.02
N LYS A 382 -8.14 12.86 15.96
CA LYS A 382 -8.67 11.51 15.84
C LYS A 382 -10.20 11.47 15.81
N GLU A 383 -10.86 12.25 16.65
CA GLU A 383 -12.33 12.33 16.63
C GLU A 383 -12.86 13.08 15.40
N ALA A 384 -12.17 14.11 14.93
CA ALA A 384 -12.47 14.77 13.65
C ALA A 384 -12.33 13.80 12.47
N TYR A 385 -11.24 13.04 12.40
CA TYR A 385 -11.02 12.01 11.38
C TYR A 385 -12.15 10.98 11.38
N LYS A 386 -12.49 10.41 12.55
CA LYS A 386 -13.62 9.48 12.68
C LYS A 386 -14.96 10.08 12.26
N ARG A 387 -15.16 11.39 12.45
CA ARG A 387 -16.36 12.10 12.00
C ARG A 387 -16.43 12.11 10.47
N CYS A 388 -15.33 12.47 9.80
CA CYS A 388 -15.22 12.37 8.35
C CYS A 388 -15.48 10.94 7.86
N SER A 389 -14.82 9.93 8.42
CA SER A 389 -14.98 8.54 7.98
C SER A 389 -16.43 8.04 8.10
N LYS A 390 -17.15 8.47 9.16
CA LYS A 390 -18.57 8.16 9.34
C LYS A 390 -19.44 8.83 8.27
N VAL A 391 -19.13 10.07 7.90
CA VAL A 391 -19.82 10.79 6.82
C VAL A 391 -19.54 10.12 5.48
N SER A 392 -18.29 9.81 5.18
CA SER A 392 -17.84 9.14 3.96
C SER A 392 -18.55 7.80 3.76
N LEU A 393 -18.59 6.95 4.80
CA LEU A 393 -19.31 5.68 4.76
C LEU A 393 -20.82 5.84 4.58
N LYS A 394 -21.43 6.85 5.19
CA LYS A 394 -22.89 7.02 5.18
C LYS A 394 -23.42 7.68 3.91
N ARG A 395 -22.68 8.65 3.36
CA ARG A 395 -23.16 9.54 2.29
C ARG A 395 -22.38 9.45 1.00
N ILE A 396 -21.09 9.09 1.05
CA ILE A 396 -20.23 9.03 -0.13
C ILE A 396 -20.26 7.63 -0.74
N TYR A 397 -19.77 6.63 0.00
CA TYR A 397 -19.64 5.25 -0.52
C TYR A 397 -20.99 4.55 -0.75
N LYS A 398 -22.04 5.01 -0.06
CA LYS A 398 -23.42 4.54 -0.24
C LYS A 398 -24.24 5.43 -1.18
N SER A 399 -23.61 6.41 -1.83
CA SER A 399 -24.29 7.22 -2.84
C SER A 399 -24.66 6.35 -4.04
N LYS A 400 -25.80 6.66 -4.65
CA LYS A 400 -26.29 5.92 -5.83
C LYS A 400 -25.26 5.83 -6.97
N PRO A 401 -24.56 6.90 -7.36
CA PRO A 401 -23.58 6.83 -8.45
C PRO A 401 -22.41 5.87 -8.17
N VAL A 402 -21.95 5.79 -6.92
CA VAL A 402 -20.87 4.87 -6.53
C VAL A 402 -21.36 3.43 -6.61
N LEU A 403 -22.52 3.14 -6.01
CA LEU A 403 -23.09 1.78 -5.99
C LEU A 403 -23.43 1.25 -7.38
N ASP A 404 -23.98 2.07 -8.28
CA ASP A 404 -24.33 1.66 -9.65
C ASP A 404 -23.08 1.20 -10.44
N VAL A 405 -21.92 1.83 -10.17
CA VAL A 405 -20.64 1.49 -10.79
C VAL A 405 -20.01 0.26 -10.16
N GLU A 406 -20.11 0.10 -8.84
CA GLU A 406 -19.70 -1.13 -8.16
C GLU A 406 -20.45 -2.36 -8.69
N LEU A 407 -21.77 -2.25 -8.84
CA LEU A 407 -22.61 -3.34 -9.37
C LEU A 407 -22.25 -3.67 -10.82
N SER A 408 -22.11 -2.65 -11.67
CA SER A 408 -21.74 -2.84 -13.08
C SER A 408 -20.34 -3.43 -13.21
N GLY A 409 -19.38 -2.92 -12.43
CA GLY A 409 -18.01 -3.39 -12.39
C GLY A 409 -17.90 -4.84 -11.94
N TYR A 410 -18.68 -5.23 -10.94
CA TYR A 410 -18.75 -6.62 -10.49
C TYR A 410 -19.19 -7.57 -11.60
N GLN A 411 -20.28 -7.24 -12.32
CA GLN A 411 -20.79 -8.06 -13.42
C GLN A 411 -19.79 -8.16 -14.59
N ILE A 412 -19.14 -7.05 -14.94
CA ILE A 412 -18.08 -7.01 -15.96
C ILE A 412 -16.96 -7.96 -15.57
N MET A 413 -16.42 -7.79 -14.36
CA MET A 413 -15.29 -8.56 -13.87
C MET A 413 -15.62 -10.05 -13.76
N GLN A 414 -16.79 -10.41 -13.23
CA GLN A 414 -17.24 -11.80 -13.15
C GLN A 414 -17.31 -12.46 -14.54
N THR A 415 -17.85 -11.74 -15.53
CA THR A 415 -17.97 -12.26 -16.90
C THR A 415 -16.60 -12.45 -17.53
N LEU A 416 -15.68 -11.49 -17.38
CA LEU A 416 -14.31 -11.60 -17.88
C LEU A 416 -13.58 -12.77 -17.22
N MET A 417 -13.67 -12.90 -15.90
CA MET A 417 -13.09 -14.03 -15.17
C MET A 417 -13.61 -15.36 -15.70
N GLN A 418 -14.92 -15.51 -15.85
CA GLN A 418 -15.51 -16.75 -16.37
C GLN A 418 -15.02 -17.11 -17.77
N GLN A 419 -14.97 -16.15 -18.69
CA GLN A 419 -14.58 -16.40 -20.07
C GLN A 419 -13.08 -16.71 -20.21
N PHE A 420 -12.22 -15.90 -19.58
CA PHE A 420 -10.77 -16.08 -19.70
C PHE A 420 -10.24 -17.26 -18.89
N ILE A 421 -10.80 -17.53 -17.69
CA ILE A 421 -10.44 -18.74 -16.94
C ILE A 421 -10.92 -19.99 -17.69
N GLY A 422 -12.15 -19.97 -18.22
CA GLY A 422 -12.64 -21.06 -19.07
C GLY A 422 -11.73 -21.33 -20.28
N ALA A 423 -11.20 -20.27 -20.89
CA ALA A 423 -10.22 -20.39 -21.97
C ALA A 423 -8.88 -20.96 -21.51
N ALA A 424 -8.38 -20.56 -20.35
CA ALA A 424 -7.13 -21.08 -19.77
C ALA A 424 -7.24 -22.55 -19.33
N VAL A 425 -8.41 -23.00 -18.88
CA VAL A 425 -8.67 -24.40 -18.51
C VAL A 425 -8.79 -25.28 -19.76
N HIS A 426 -9.44 -24.77 -20.81
CA HIS A 426 -9.72 -25.49 -22.06
C HIS A 426 -9.13 -24.77 -23.29
N PRO A 427 -7.79 -24.67 -23.40
CA PRO A 427 -7.12 -23.90 -24.46
C PRO A 427 -7.32 -24.48 -25.86
N GLU A 428 -7.70 -25.75 -25.97
CA GLU A 428 -7.94 -26.46 -27.23
C GLU A 428 -9.22 -26.03 -27.96
N ARG A 429 -10.16 -25.38 -27.28
CA ARG A 429 -11.43 -24.97 -27.90
C ARG A 429 -11.23 -23.80 -28.86
N PHE A 430 -11.95 -23.81 -29.98
CA PHE A 430 -11.89 -22.76 -30.99
C PHE A 430 -12.07 -21.34 -30.40
N TYR A 431 -13.09 -21.14 -29.56
CA TYR A 431 -13.34 -19.84 -28.95
C TYR A 431 -12.27 -19.47 -27.91
N SER A 432 -11.75 -20.44 -27.15
CA SER A 432 -10.66 -20.22 -26.20
C SER A 432 -9.41 -19.67 -26.87
N GLN A 433 -9.04 -20.19 -28.05
CA GLN A 433 -7.89 -19.70 -28.81
C GLN A 433 -8.04 -18.23 -29.21
N HIS A 434 -9.25 -17.79 -29.54
CA HIS A 434 -9.54 -16.39 -29.85
C HIS A 434 -9.41 -15.50 -28.62
N LEU A 435 -9.84 -15.96 -27.44
CA LEU A 435 -9.65 -15.22 -26.18
C LEU A 435 -8.18 -15.17 -25.78
N ILE A 436 -7.47 -16.30 -25.85
CA ILE A 436 -6.05 -16.41 -25.52
C ILE A 436 -5.20 -15.47 -26.38
N SER A 437 -5.47 -15.38 -27.69
CA SER A 437 -4.73 -14.49 -28.59
C SER A 437 -4.87 -12.99 -28.27
N ARG A 438 -5.85 -12.59 -27.44
CA ARG A 438 -6.00 -11.20 -26.96
C ARG A 438 -5.14 -10.90 -25.73
N VAL A 439 -4.68 -11.93 -25.02
CA VAL A 439 -3.84 -11.76 -23.83
C VAL A 439 -2.44 -11.36 -24.28
N SER A 440 -1.87 -10.35 -23.62
CA SER A 440 -0.51 -9.90 -23.91
C SER A 440 0.50 -11.02 -23.72
N ASN A 441 1.42 -11.17 -24.67
CA ASN A 441 2.49 -12.18 -24.66
C ASN A 441 3.42 -12.13 -23.43
N GLN A 442 3.38 -11.05 -22.63
CA GLN A 442 4.12 -10.97 -21.37
C GLN A 442 3.58 -11.96 -20.31
N TYR A 443 2.32 -12.37 -20.43
CA TYR A 443 1.65 -13.31 -19.52
C TYR A 443 1.70 -14.73 -20.11
N ASP A 444 2.09 -15.71 -19.30
CA ASP A 444 2.32 -17.08 -19.75
C ASP A 444 1.04 -17.93 -19.79
N ILE A 445 0.04 -17.47 -20.56
CA ILE A 445 -1.27 -18.14 -20.67
C ILE A 445 -1.23 -19.46 -21.48
N GLU A 446 -0.15 -19.73 -22.21
CA GLU A 446 0.04 -20.97 -22.98
C GLU A 446 0.92 -22.00 -22.24
N SER A 447 1.26 -21.74 -20.97
CA SER A 447 2.06 -22.65 -20.15
C SER A 447 1.45 -24.04 -20.07
N GLN A 448 2.28 -25.08 -19.97
CA GLN A 448 1.80 -26.44 -19.73
C GLN A 448 1.16 -26.58 -18.34
N LYS A 449 1.56 -25.75 -17.37
CA LYS A 449 1.04 -25.77 -16.00
C LYS A 449 -0.26 -24.97 -15.90
N LEU A 450 -1.32 -25.60 -15.40
CA LEU A 450 -2.64 -24.97 -15.24
C LEU A 450 -2.56 -23.70 -14.38
N GLU A 451 -1.95 -23.76 -13.20
CA GLU A 451 -1.83 -22.61 -12.29
C GLU A 451 -1.12 -21.41 -12.93
N THR A 452 -0.11 -21.66 -13.77
CA THR A 452 0.57 -20.59 -14.50
C THR A 452 -0.38 -19.92 -15.51
N ARG A 453 -1.22 -20.69 -16.19
CA ARG A 453 -2.25 -20.13 -17.10
C ARG A 453 -3.32 -19.36 -16.34
N LEU A 454 -3.78 -19.89 -15.19
CA LEU A 454 -4.78 -19.22 -14.35
C LEU A 454 -4.24 -17.89 -13.79
N MET A 455 -2.99 -17.88 -13.29
CA MET A 455 -2.37 -16.66 -12.80
C MET A 455 -2.14 -15.64 -13.94
N ALA A 456 -1.78 -16.11 -15.14
CA ALA A 456 -1.66 -15.24 -16.31
C ALA A 456 -2.98 -14.53 -16.65
N VAL A 457 -4.13 -15.20 -16.47
CA VAL A 457 -5.46 -14.59 -16.61
C VAL A 457 -5.71 -13.54 -15.51
N ILE A 458 -5.40 -13.86 -14.25
CA ILE A 458 -5.54 -12.92 -13.12
C ILE A 458 -4.65 -11.67 -13.35
N ASP A 459 -3.40 -11.86 -13.78
CA ASP A 459 -2.46 -10.79 -14.09
C ASP A 459 -2.93 -9.91 -15.26
N TYR A 460 -3.55 -10.52 -16.27
CA TYR A 460 -4.13 -9.82 -17.42
C TYR A 460 -5.35 -8.99 -17.02
N ILE A 461 -6.31 -9.59 -16.31
CA ILE A 461 -7.57 -8.96 -15.90
C ILE A 461 -7.31 -7.86 -14.87
N SER A 462 -6.55 -8.13 -13.80
CA SER A 462 -6.22 -7.10 -12.80
C SER A 462 -5.37 -5.96 -13.38
N GLY A 463 -4.60 -6.24 -14.43
CA GLY A 463 -3.83 -5.26 -15.18
C GLY A 463 -4.66 -4.33 -16.08
N MET A 464 -5.92 -4.63 -16.36
CA MET A 464 -6.79 -3.81 -17.20
C MET A 464 -7.11 -2.45 -16.56
N THR A 465 -7.57 -1.49 -17.37
CA THR A 465 -8.26 -0.27 -16.90
C THR A 465 -9.78 -0.50 -16.89
N ASP A 466 -10.54 0.34 -16.20
CA ASP A 466 -12.00 0.20 -16.13
C ASP A 466 -12.65 0.28 -17.52
N VAL A 467 -12.20 1.26 -18.32
CA VAL A 467 -12.67 1.46 -19.69
C VAL A 467 -12.30 0.29 -20.60
N TYR A 468 -11.10 -0.27 -20.44
CA TYR A 468 -10.67 -1.42 -21.25
C TYR A 468 -11.41 -2.70 -20.85
N ALA A 469 -11.62 -2.94 -19.55
CA ALA A 469 -12.42 -4.06 -19.08
C ALA A 469 -13.85 -4.01 -19.61
N LEU A 470 -14.48 -2.82 -19.59
CA LEU A 470 -15.81 -2.61 -20.19
C LEU A 470 -15.82 -2.87 -21.70
N ASP A 471 -14.83 -2.36 -22.45
CA ASP A 471 -14.70 -2.58 -23.90
C ASP A 471 -14.57 -4.07 -24.24
N VAL A 472 -13.71 -4.80 -23.53
CA VAL A 472 -13.53 -6.24 -23.73
C VAL A 472 -14.82 -6.99 -23.40
N TYR A 473 -15.50 -6.64 -22.30
CA TYR A 473 -16.80 -7.20 -21.93
C TYR A 473 -17.86 -6.97 -23.00
N GLN A 474 -17.96 -5.76 -23.55
CA GLN A 474 -18.94 -5.43 -24.60
C GLN A 474 -18.67 -6.21 -25.88
N LYS A 475 -17.40 -6.37 -26.27
CA LYS A 475 -16.99 -7.15 -27.45
C LYS A 475 -17.29 -8.64 -27.28
N ILE A 476 -17.01 -9.20 -26.11
CA ILE A 476 -17.27 -10.62 -25.80
C ILE A 476 -18.77 -10.92 -25.84
N ASN A 477 -19.61 -10.01 -25.34
CA ASN A 477 -21.07 -10.17 -25.32
C ASN A 477 -21.76 -9.71 -26.60
N GLY A 478 -21.02 -9.29 -27.64
CA GLY A 478 -21.60 -8.83 -28.90
C GLY A 478 -22.44 -7.54 -28.79
N ILE A 479 -22.22 -6.73 -27.74
CA ILE A 479 -22.93 -5.47 -27.49
C ILE A 479 -22.39 -4.36 -28.39
N SER A 480 -21.08 -4.35 -28.62
CA SER A 480 -20.40 -3.35 -29.44
C SER A 480 -19.47 -4.05 -30.44
N LEU A 481 -19.63 -3.71 -31.72
CA LEU A 481 -18.67 -4.04 -32.76
C LEU A 481 -17.71 -2.85 -32.93
N PRO A 482 -16.41 -3.09 -33.20
CA PRO A 482 -15.48 -2.00 -33.45
C PRO A 482 -16.01 -1.15 -34.60
N ILE A 483 -16.19 0.15 -34.34
CA ILE A 483 -16.41 1.14 -35.39
C ILE A 483 -15.05 1.27 -36.09
N VAL A 484 -14.96 0.70 -37.29
CA VAL A 484 -13.74 0.74 -38.13
C VAL A 484 -13.61 2.10 -38.80
#